data_AF-A0AAJ1W3D7-F1
#
_entry.id   AF-A0AAJ1W3D7-F1
#
_cell.length_a   1.000
_cell.length_b   1.000
_cell.length_c   1.000
_cell.angle_alpha   90.00
_cell.angle_beta   90.00
_cell.angle_gamma   90.00
#
_symmetry.space_group_name_H-M   'P 1'
#
loop_
_entity.id
_entity.type
_entity.pdbx_description
1 polymer ?
#
loop_
_entity_poly.entity_id
_entity_poly.type
_entity_poly.pdbx_seq_one_letter_code
_entity_poly.pdbx_strand_id
1 'polypeptide(L)'
;MLAGVAIGKGLHNMPAVQSFIERYPGTDEHSGAVVGRPAWIGWTHFFNLFMMTFIIRSGIQILCDHPRLYFSRNATPGKDEWLRVGPPVPDDPLWTANSDTVALPPQFGLPGFRHSIGLARWWHLGVDVLWLVNGAVFYVLLFATGQWRHLVPTSWDVFPNAASVAIQYASLQWPTDNGWVAYNGLQLLAYFTTVFIAAPAAVITGLGMSPALSQRVHWLSKRLSIQHARSLHFLVLVYFLFFILTHVTMVFATEALRNLNHMFAARDDTGWAGFAVFCVAMVIVAVAWVAATPFTIRHPRVVQRVGYALVGPFQRALERLNPKPGAFTEKDISPYHWRNGRLPETVEYKELEKNDFADWRLRVYGLVENPTAFSLEDLRALPYHDQITQHFCIQAWSGVAKWGGVSMQTIMDIVKPLPEAKWVVFYSMGLGATGGIYYNAHPIEQMTHHMSMLAYDMNGEPLPYLHGRPLRLRNELQHGFKQVKWIKGIEFVAHYSEIGSGYGGYSEDHKFFGRHQTL
;
A
#
# COMPACT_ATOMS: atom_id res chain seq x y z
N MET A 1 -34.05 -1.73 8.65
CA MET A 1 -33.97 -2.27 10.04
C MET A 1 -35.32 -2.79 10.52
N LEU A 2 -36.38 -1.97 10.64
CA LEU A 2 -37.71 -2.41 11.12
C LEU A 2 -38.32 -3.56 10.31
N ALA A 3 -38.24 -3.51 8.98
CA ALA A 3 -38.69 -4.61 8.12
C ALA A 3 -37.90 -5.90 8.37
N GLY A 4 -36.59 -5.82 8.60
CA GLY A 4 -35.76 -6.98 8.91
C GLY A 4 -36.13 -7.62 10.25
N VAL A 5 -36.42 -6.80 11.26
CA VAL A 5 -36.90 -7.29 12.57
C VAL A 5 -38.29 -7.94 12.46
N ALA A 6 -39.20 -7.33 11.70
CA ALA A 6 -40.53 -7.90 11.46
C ALA A 6 -40.45 -9.26 10.74
N ILE A 7 -39.58 -9.38 9.72
CA ILE A 7 -39.31 -10.64 9.01
C ILE A 7 -38.71 -11.66 9.98
N GLY A 8 -37.70 -11.29 10.77
CA GLY A 8 -37.07 -12.17 11.75
C GLY A 8 -38.07 -12.70 12.78
N LYS A 9 -38.93 -11.83 13.33
CA LYS A 9 -40.01 -12.24 14.24
C LYS A 9 -41.03 -13.16 13.56
N GLY A 10 -41.39 -12.84 12.32
CA GLY A 10 -42.30 -13.68 11.52
C GLY A 10 -41.75 -15.09 11.33
N LEU A 11 -40.48 -15.21 10.93
CA LEU A 11 -39.79 -16.48 10.76
C LEU A 11 -39.66 -17.25 12.08
N HIS A 12 -39.19 -16.60 13.15
CA HIS A 12 -39.00 -17.23 14.45
C HIS A 12 -40.28 -17.85 15.04
N ASN A 13 -41.44 -17.27 14.74
CA ASN A 13 -42.74 -17.77 15.23
C ASN A 13 -43.34 -18.90 14.37
N MET A 14 -42.69 -19.30 13.28
CA MET A 14 -43.15 -20.43 12.46
C MET A 14 -42.77 -21.76 13.16
N PRO A 15 -43.71 -22.71 13.32
CA PRO A 15 -43.43 -24.00 13.98
C PRO A 15 -42.23 -24.75 13.37
N ALA A 16 -42.10 -24.73 12.05
CA ALA A 16 -40.99 -25.36 11.35
C ALA A 16 -39.62 -24.73 11.69
N VAL A 17 -39.59 -23.42 11.92
CA VAL A 17 -38.36 -22.69 12.31
C VAL A 17 -38.05 -22.94 13.78
N GLN A 18 -39.05 -23.04 14.65
CA GLN A 18 -38.85 -23.43 16.06
C GLN A 18 -38.24 -24.83 16.17
N SER A 19 -38.80 -25.82 15.47
CA SER A 19 -38.20 -27.17 15.42
C SER A 19 -36.80 -27.19 14.80
N PHE A 20 -36.51 -26.27 13.87
CA PHE A 20 -35.17 -26.09 13.33
C PHE A 20 -34.19 -25.52 14.38
N ILE A 21 -34.61 -24.51 15.14
CA ILE A 21 -33.83 -23.92 16.23
C ILE A 21 -33.61 -24.96 17.35
N GLU A 22 -34.61 -25.77 17.69
CA GLU A 22 -34.44 -26.86 18.68
C GLU A 22 -33.41 -27.90 18.23
N ARG A 23 -33.39 -28.23 16.93
CA ARG A 23 -32.39 -29.15 16.36
C ARG A 23 -31.01 -28.52 16.28
N TYR A 24 -30.94 -27.22 16.01
CA TYR A 24 -29.72 -26.44 15.86
C TYR A 24 -29.78 -25.21 16.76
N PRO A 25 -29.50 -25.37 18.06
CA PRO A 25 -29.70 -24.32 19.07
C PRO A 25 -28.80 -23.10 18.87
N GLY A 26 -27.75 -23.23 18.06
CA GLY A 26 -26.84 -22.16 17.70
C GLY A 26 -25.40 -22.42 18.12
N THR A 27 -25.15 -23.35 19.04
CA THR A 27 -23.83 -23.75 19.52
C THR A 27 -23.58 -25.23 19.29
N ASP A 28 -22.34 -25.60 18.99
CA ASP A 28 -21.90 -27.00 18.98
C ASP A 28 -20.81 -27.16 20.06
N GLU A 29 -21.20 -27.70 21.21
CA GLU A 29 -20.30 -27.88 22.37
C GLU A 29 -19.29 -29.04 22.18
N HIS A 30 -19.38 -29.81 21.08
CA HIS A 30 -18.56 -31.00 20.83
C HIS A 30 -17.20 -30.71 20.19
N SER A 31 -16.77 -29.45 20.12
CA SER A 31 -15.49 -29.07 19.46
C SER A 31 -14.25 -29.66 20.12
N GLY A 32 -14.37 -30.16 21.36
CA GLY A 32 -13.24 -30.64 22.16
C GLY A 32 -12.23 -29.54 22.50
N ALA A 33 -12.67 -28.28 22.44
CA ALA A 33 -11.84 -27.14 22.77
C ALA A 33 -11.58 -27.06 24.28
N VAL A 34 -10.37 -26.66 24.67
CA VAL A 34 -10.02 -26.44 26.08
C VAL A 34 -10.84 -25.26 26.58
N VAL A 35 -11.64 -25.50 27.61
CA VAL A 35 -12.50 -24.47 28.21
C VAL A 35 -11.66 -23.31 28.72
N GLY A 36 -12.10 -22.11 28.40
CA GLY A 36 -11.50 -20.86 28.83
C GLY A 36 -10.42 -20.29 27.93
N ARG A 37 -10.06 -19.05 28.25
CA ARG A 37 -9.17 -18.23 27.44
C ARG A 37 -7.85 -17.99 28.15
N PRO A 38 -6.72 -18.46 27.62
CA PRO A 38 -5.42 -18.06 28.15
C PRO A 38 -5.19 -16.56 27.94
N ALA A 39 -4.47 -15.94 28.87
CA ALA A 39 -4.22 -14.49 28.88
C ALA A 39 -3.59 -13.96 27.58
N TRP A 40 -2.90 -14.82 26.81
CA TRP A 40 -2.30 -14.45 25.54
C TRP A 40 -3.28 -14.09 24.43
N ILE A 41 -4.50 -14.63 24.48
CA ILE A 41 -5.55 -14.20 23.56
C ILE A 41 -5.90 -12.73 23.81
N GLY A 42 -5.96 -12.32 25.09
CA GLY A 42 -6.31 -10.95 25.46
C GLY A 42 -5.28 -9.92 25.00
N TRP A 43 -3.98 -10.16 25.25
CA TRP A 43 -2.96 -9.20 24.84
C TRP A 43 -2.72 -9.18 23.32
N THR A 44 -2.75 -10.34 22.65
CA THR A 44 -2.66 -10.38 21.17
C THR A 44 -3.85 -9.66 20.52
N HIS A 45 -5.06 -9.79 21.10
CA HIS A 45 -6.25 -9.06 20.68
C HIS A 45 -6.10 -7.55 20.87
N PHE A 46 -5.61 -7.08 22.02
CA PHE A 46 -5.35 -5.66 22.25
C PHE A 46 -4.33 -5.10 21.26
N PHE A 47 -3.21 -5.79 21.04
CA PHE A 47 -2.20 -5.35 20.08
C PHE A 47 -2.75 -5.30 18.66
N ASN A 48 -3.57 -6.28 18.26
CA ASN A 48 -4.26 -6.27 16.98
C ASN A 48 -5.17 -5.03 16.82
N LEU A 49 -6.02 -4.75 17.82
CA LEU A 49 -6.85 -3.55 17.84
C LEU A 49 -6.01 -2.27 17.72
N PHE A 50 -4.97 -2.15 18.55
CA PHE A 50 -4.09 -0.99 18.59
C PHE A 50 -3.43 -0.73 17.24
N MET A 51 -2.83 -1.76 16.63
CA MET A 51 -2.18 -1.65 15.32
C MET A 51 -3.17 -1.34 14.21
N MET A 52 -4.34 -2.00 14.21
CA MET A 52 -5.37 -1.81 13.19
C MET A 52 -5.84 -0.35 13.10
N THR A 53 -5.84 0.38 14.23
CA THR A 53 -6.15 1.81 14.21
C THR A 53 -5.23 2.63 13.30
N PHE A 54 -3.92 2.34 13.31
CA PHE A 54 -2.94 3.04 12.49
C PHE A 54 -2.90 2.51 11.06
N ILE A 55 -3.07 1.20 10.88
CA ILE A 55 -3.13 0.55 9.56
C ILE A 55 -4.30 1.14 8.76
N ILE A 56 -5.48 1.25 9.36
CA ILE A 56 -6.67 1.81 8.70
C ILE A 56 -6.45 3.29 8.34
N ARG A 57 -6.03 4.13 9.30
CA ARG A 57 -5.84 5.58 9.04
C ARG A 57 -4.78 5.87 7.97
N SER A 58 -3.66 5.15 8.02
CA SER A 58 -2.60 5.28 7.03
C SER A 58 -2.99 4.69 5.67
N GLY A 59 -3.72 3.57 5.64
CA GLY A 59 -4.23 2.94 4.43
C GLY A 59 -5.23 3.82 3.67
N ILE A 60 -6.18 4.44 4.38
CA ILE A 60 -7.13 5.40 3.79
C ILE A 60 -6.38 6.64 3.27
N GLN A 61 -5.37 7.12 4.00
CA GLN A 61 -4.52 8.23 3.51
C GLN A 61 -3.79 7.86 2.21
N ILE A 62 -3.23 6.64 2.10
CA ILE A 62 -2.60 6.14 0.88
C ILE A 62 -3.62 6.03 -0.27
N LEU A 63 -4.84 5.58 0.01
CA LEU A 63 -5.92 5.56 -0.97
C LEU A 63 -6.17 6.97 -1.52
N CYS A 64 -6.23 7.99 -0.65
CA CYS A 64 -6.52 9.37 -1.03
C CYS A 64 -5.41 10.05 -1.85
N ASP A 65 -4.19 9.53 -1.87
CA ASP A 65 -3.14 10.02 -2.78
C ASP A 65 -3.37 9.59 -4.24
N HIS A 66 -4.13 8.52 -4.49
CA HIS A 66 -4.66 8.18 -5.82
C HIS A 66 -6.10 7.67 -5.68
N PRO A 67 -7.08 8.57 -5.48
CA PRO A 67 -8.38 8.27 -4.87
C PRO A 67 -9.36 7.58 -5.82
N ARG A 68 -8.97 6.42 -6.35
CA ARG A 68 -9.71 5.65 -7.34
C ARG A 68 -9.31 4.19 -7.29
N LEU A 69 -10.25 3.31 -7.61
CA LEU A 69 -10.05 1.86 -7.68
C LEU A 69 -10.60 1.32 -9.00
N TYR A 70 -9.89 0.36 -9.56
CA TYR A 70 -10.18 -0.26 -10.84
C TYR A 70 -9.57 -1.66 -10.91
N PHE A 71 -10.19 -2.55 -11.69
CA PHE A 71 -9.75 -3.94 -11.88
C PHE A 71 -8.98 -4.12 -13.19
N SER A 72 -8.23 -3.12 -13.66
CA SER A 72 -7.42 -3.32 -14.87
C SER A 72 -6.22 -2.39 -14.89
N ARG A 73 -5.06 -2.91 -15.30
CA ARG A 73 -3.87 -2.08 -15.56
C ARG A 73 -4.07 -1.06 -16.69
N ASN A 74 -5.05 -1.30 -17.56
CA ASN A 74 -5.35 -0.46 -18.72
C ASN A 74 -6.48 0.56 -18.44
N ALA A 75 -6.81 0.80 -17.18
CA ALA A 75 -7.88 1.69 -16.79
C ALA A 75 -7.60 3.15 -17.20
N THR A 76 -8.60 3.76 -17.83
CA THR A 76 -8.65 5.16 -18.22
C THR A 76 -9.40 5.97 -17.17
N PRO A 77 -8.85 7.12 -16.72
CA PRO A 77 -9.56 8.01 -15.79
C PRO A 77 -10.99 8.34 -16.23
N GLY A 78 -11.93 8.29 -15.30
CA GLY A 78 -13.34 8.62 -15.55
C GLY A 78 -14.13 7.58 -16.35
N LYS A 79 -13.52 6.47 -16.78
CA LYS A 79 -14.21 5.39 -17.52
C LYS A 79 -14.23 4.06 -16.78
N ASP A 80 -13.07 3.60 -16.33
CA ASP A 80 -12.87 2.22 -15.86
C ASP A 80 -12.83 2.08 -14.33
N GLU A 81 -13.04 3.17 -13.60
CA GLU A 81 -13.03 3.19 -12.14
C GLU A 81 -14.39 2.80 -11.55
N TRP A 82 -14.40 1.79 -10.68
CA TRP A 82 -15.62 1.35 -9.98
C TRP A 82 -15.84 2.11 -8.67
N LEU A 83 -14.80 2.77 -8.16
CA LEU A 83 -14.87 3.67 -7.02
C LEU A 83 -13.93 4.85 -7.22
N ARG A 84 -14.40 6.05 -6.90
CA ARG A 84 -13.61 7.29 -6.82
C ARG A 84 -13.95 8.04 -5.53
N VAL A 85 -12.92 8.50 -4.83
CA VAL A 85 -13.04 9.28 -3.58
C VAL A 85 -12.61 10.73 -3.87
N GLY A 86 -13.42 11.48 -4.61
CA GLY A 86 -13.10 12.86 -4.97
C GLY A 86 -13.97 13.38 -6.11
N PRO A 87 -13.81 14.67 -6.48
CA PRO A 87 -14.56 15.26 -7.59
C PRO A 87 -14.16 14.62 -8.93
N PRO A 88 -15.01 14.70 -9.97
CA PRO A 88 -14.66 14.23 -11.32
C PRO A 88 -13.34 14.78 -11.81
N VAL A 89 -12.65 14.03 -12.68
CA VAL A 89 -11.41 14.49 -13.31
C VAL A 89 -11.73 15.68 -14.23
N PRO A 90 -11.11 16.85 -14.05
CA PRO A 90 -11.28 17.97 -14.96
C PRO A 90 -10.77 17.63 -16.36
N ASP A 91 -11.39 18.24 -17.38
CA ASP A 91 -10.89 18.18 -18.76
C ASP A 91 -9.70 19.13 -18.94
N ASP A 92 -8.59 18.80 -18.27
CA ASP A 92 -7.35 19.54 -18.31
C ASP A 92 -6.20 18.62 -18.77
N PRO A 93 -5.55 18.88 -19.92
CA PRO A 93 -4.43 18.08 -20.41
C PRO A 93 -3.21 18.13 -19.48
N LEU A 94 -3.12 19.11 -18.57
CA LEU A 94 -2.07 19.19 -17.55
C LEU A 94 -2.46 18.48 -16.25
N TRP A 95 -3.67 17.93 -16.14
CA TRP A 95 -4.08 17.16 -14.97
C TRP A 95 -3.17 15.94 -14.76
N THR A 96 -2.76 15.72 -13.51
CA THR A 96 -1.81 14.67 -13.13
C THR A 96 -2.36 13.80 -12.01
N ALA A 97 -1.78 12.62 -11.79
CA ALA A 97 -2.16 11.77 -10.66
C ALA A 97 -1.92 12.46 -9.30
N ASN A 98 -0.90 13.33 -9.19
CA ASN A 98 -0.70 14.17 -8.01
C ASN A 98 -1.83 15.21 -7.87
N SER A 99 -2.35 15.77 -8.97
CA SER A 99 -3.46 16.73 -8.92
C SER A 99 -4.74 16.10 -8.34
N ASP A 100 -4.93 14.79 -8.51
CA ASP A 100 -6.06 14.05 -7.96
C ASP A 100 -6.02 13.85 -6.44
N THR A 101 -4.88 14.09 -5.78
CA THR A 101 -4.76 13.81 -4.35
C THR A 101 -5.80 14.58 -3.53
N VAL A 102 -6.50 13.86 -2.65
CA VAL A 102 -7.51 14.40 -1.73
C VAL A 102 -6.93 14.47 -0.31
N ALA A 103 -7.24 15.55 0.40
CA ALA A 103 -6.90 15.68 1.82
C ALA A 103 -7.98 15.00 2.66
N LEU A 104 -7.57 14.42 3.78
CA LEU A 104 -8.47 13.91 4.81
C LEU A 104 -8.38 14.79 6.04
N PRO A 105 -9.44 14.88 6.86
CA PRO A 105 -9.29 15.46 8.19
C PRO A 105 -8.21 14.71 8.99
N PRO A 106 -7.38 15.40 9.79
CA PRO A 106 -6.27 14.81 10.57
C PRO A 106 -6.64 13.63 11.47
N GLN A 107 -7.92 13.50 11.83
CA GLN A 107 -8.43 12.41 12.66
C GLN A 107 -8.61 11.13 11.84
N PHE A 108 -8.97 11.23 10.56
CA PHE A 108 -9.23 10.07 9.69
C PHE A 108 -8.00 9.68 8.87
N GLY A 109 -7.21 10.65 8.41
CA GLY A 109 -5.95 10.40 7.73
C GLY A 109 -4.76 10.45 8.67
N LEU A 110 -3.71 9.68 8.36
CA LEU A 110 -2.42 9.77 9.04
C LEU A 110 -1.32 10.06 8.00
N PRO A 111 -0.83 11.31 7.88
CA PRO A 111 -1.06 12.48 8.76
C PRO A 111 -2.26 13.39 8.40
N GLY A 112 -3.06 13.12 7.36
CA GLY A 112 -4.27 13.90 7.08
C GLY A 112 -4.04 15.22 6.33
N PHE A 113 -3.15 15.21 5.34
CA PHE A 113 -3.01 16.31 4.38
C PHE A 113 -2.58 15.77 3.01
N ARG A 114 -2.57 16.61 1.96
CA ARG A 114 -2.22 16.16 0.60
C ARG A 114 -0.73 15.85 0.46
N HIS A 115 -0.39 14.92 -0.42
CA HIS A 115 0.99 14.60 -0.80
C HIS A 115 1.84 14.05 0.35
N SER A 116 1.19 13.45 1.35
CA SER A 116 1.85 12.85 2.52
C SER A 116 2.09 11.34 2.37
N ILE A 117 1.95 10.79 1.16
CA ILE A 117 2.04 9.34 0.90
C ILE A 117 3.30 8.69 1.48
N GLY A 118 4.43 9.41 1.50
CA GLY A 118 5.68 8.89 2.08
C GLY A 118 5.54 8.54 3.54
N LEU A 119 5.04 9.49 4.34
CA LEU A 119 4.80 9.31 5.77
C LEU A 119 3.68 8.29 6.03
N ALA A 120 2.60 8.33 5.22
CA ALA A 120 1.50 7.37 5.34
C ALA A 120 1.99 5.93 5.10
N ARG A 121 2.83 5.70 4.08
CA ARG A 121 3.42 4.38 3.81
C ARG A 121 4.35 3.90 4.93
N TRP A 122 5.13 4.79 5.56
CA TRP A 122 5.95 4.40 6.71
C TRP A 122 5.12 3.93 7.90
N TRP A 123 3.99 4.60 8.16
CA TRP A 123 3.04 4.13 9.16
C TRP A 123 2.41 2.81 8.78
N HIS A 124 1.89 2.69 7.56
CA HIS A 124 1.18 1.50 7.12
C HIS A 124 2.10 0.29 7.14
N LEU A 125 3.17 0.31 6.33
CA LEU A 125 4.09 -0.82 6.20
C LEU A 125 4.85 -1.10 7.50
N GLY A 126 5.20 -0.07 8.27
CA GLY A 126 5.89 -0.24 9.55
C GLY A 126 5.02 -0.94 10.58
N VAL A 127 3.76 -0.52 10.71
CA VAL A 127 2.81 -1.16 11.64
C VAL A 127 2.38 -2.52 11.12
N ASP A 128 2.27 -2.73 9.82
CA ASP A 128 1.98 -4.04 9.21
C ASP A 128 3.03 -5.09 9.60
N VAL A 129 4.32 -4.73 9.65
CA VAL A 129 5.38 -5.65 10.13
C VAL A 129 5.11 -6.08 11.57
N LEU A 130 4.72 -5.16 12.44
CA LEU A 130 4.39 -5.47 13.84
C LEU A 130 3.11 -6.32 13.93
N TRP A 131 2.12 -6.02 13.09
CA TRP A 131 0.88 -6.78 12.99
C TRP A 131 1.10 -8.21 12.51
N LEU A 132 1.98 -8.41 11.52
CA LEU A 132 2.41 -9.72 11.05
C LEU A 132 3.15 -10.52 12.13
N VAL A 133 4.02 -9.87 12.90
CA VAL A 133 4.71 -10.51 14.04
C VAL A 133 3.70 -10.93 15.10
N ASN A 134 2.76 -10.05 15.48
CA ASN A 134 1.69 -10.38 16.41
C ASN A 134 0.82 -11.54 15.88
N GLY A 135 0.49 -11.54 14.60
CA GLY A 135 -0.23 -12.61 13.92
C GLY A 135 0.53 -13.93 13.92
N ALA A 136 1.84 -13.92 13.66
CA ALA A 136 2.67 -15.12 13.71
C ALA A 136 2.72 -15.72 15.12
N VAL A 137 2.91 -14.87 16.15
CA VAL A 137 2.84 -15.28 17.56
C VAL A 137 1.47 -15.86 17.89
N PHE A 138 0.40 -15.20 17.47
CA PHE A 138 -0.97 -15.67 17.65
C PHE A 138 -1.18 -17.05 17.01
N TYR A 139 -0.78 -17.25 15.74
CA TYR A 139 -0.92 -18.52 15.04
C TYR A 139 -0.14 -19.64 15.74
N VAL A 140 1.11 -19.39 16.12
CA VAL A 140 1.94 -20.37 16.84
C VAL A 140 1.27 -20.78 18.15
N LEU A 141 0.84 -19.82 18.97
CA LEU A 141 0.19 -20.11 20.24
C LEU A 141 -1.18 -20.79 20.05
N LEU A 142 -1.95 -20.37 19.05
CA LEU A 142 -3.26 -20.93 18.71
C LEU A 142 -3.18 -22.42 18.40
N PHE A 143 -2.20 -22.82 17.59
CA PHE A 143 -2.01 -24.22 17.24
C PHE A 143 -1.31 -25.02 18.35
N ALA A 144 -0.28 -24.46 18.99
CA ALA A 144 0.49 -25.16 20.03
C ALA A 144 -0.33 -25.44 21.30
N THR A 145 -1.30 -24.58 21.63
CA THR A 145 -2.15 -24.74 22.82
C THR A 145 -3.49 -25.43 22.54
N GLY A 146 -3.75 -25.82 21.29
CA GLY A 146 -5.01 -26.44 20.88
C GLY A 146 -6.20 -25.48 20.80
N GLN A 147 -6.00 -24.19 21.07
CA GLN A 147 -7.04 -23.15 21.05
C GLN A 147 -7.62 -22.89 19.66
N TRP A 148 -6.99 -23.38 18.59
CA TRP A 148 -7.53 -23.37 17.22
C TRP A 148 -8.93 -24.00 17.12
N ARG A 149 -9.27 -24.95 18.01
CA ARG A 149 -10.59 -25.60 18.05
C ARG A 149 -11.73 -24.65 18.39
N HIS A 150 -11.44 -23.49 18.98
CA HIS A 150 -12.41 -22.41 19.18
C HIS A 150 -12.69 -21.60 17.91
N LEU A 151 -11.82 -21.69 16.89
CA LEU A 151 -11.90 -20.81 15.71
C LEU A 151 -12.12 -21.56 14.40
N VAL A 152 -11.83 -22.86 14.35
CA VAL A 152 -11.98 -23.67 13.13
C VAL A 152 -13.21 -24.56 13.27
N PRO A 153 -14.21 -24.45 12.38
CA PRO A 153 -15.34 -25.36 12.37
C PRO A 153 -14.88 -26.81 12.16
N THR A 154 -15.29 -27.70 13.06
CA THR A 154 -14.99 -29.15 12.99
C THR A 154 -16.19 -30.00 12.58
N SER A 155 -17.38 -29.40 12.49
CA SER A 155 -18.63 -30.02 12.05
C SER A 155 -19.32 -29.18 10.98
N TRP A 156 -20.03 -29.84 10.05
CA TRP A 156 -20.91 -29.20 9.08
C TRP A 156 -22.15 -28.57 9.73
N ASP A 157 -22.48 -28.95 10.97
CA ASP A 157 -23.59 -28.38 11.74
C ASP A 157 -23.39 -26.89 12.05
N VAL A 158 -22.18 -26.35 11.85
CA VAL A 158 -21.91 -24.92 12.00
C VAL A 158 -22.81 -24.06 11.10
N PHE A 159 -23.13 -24.52 9.88
CA PHE A 159 -23.93 -23.75 8.93
C PHE A 159 -25.41 -23.65 9.35
N PRO A 160 -26.11 -24.75 9.67
CA PRO A 160 -27.47 -24.65 10.19
C PRO A 160 -27.54 -23.95 11.56
N ASN A 161 -26.55 -24.15 12.45
CA ASN A 161 -26.47 -23.39 13.70
C ASN A 161 -26.27 -21.88 13.48
N ALA A 162 -25.44 -21.48 12.51
CA ALA A 162 -25.27 -20.08 12.14
C ALA A 162 -26.55 -19.46 11.58
N ALA A 163 -27.30 -20.22 10.76
CA ALA A 163 -28.59 -19.78 10.24
C ALA A 163 -29.63 -19.60 11.36
N SER A 164 -29.67 -20.53 12.31
CA SER A 164 -30.51 -20.44 13.52
C SER A 164 -30.20 -19.16 14.31
N VAL A 165 -28.92 -18.91 14.60
CA VAL A 165 -28.45 -17.69 15.30
C VAL A 165 -28.79 -16.42 14.53
N ALA A 166 -28.65 -16.41 13.20
CA ALA A 166 -29.00 -15.25 12.38
C ALA A 166 -30.50 -14.90 12.48
N ILE A 167 -31.38 -15.92 12.47
CA ILE A 167 -32.83 -15.73 12.65
C ILE A 167 -33.13 -15.20 14.06
N GLN A 168 -32.50 -15.77 15.08
CA GLN A 168 -32.63 -15.35 16.49
C GLN A 168 -32.19 -13.88 16.70
N TYR A 169 -31.03 -13.47 16.17
CA TYR A 169 -30.64 -12.06 16.22
C TYR A 169 -31.59 -11.15 15.42
N ALA A 170 -32.05 -11.57 14.25
CA ALA A 170 -33.00 -10.81 13.45
C ALA A 170 -34.35 -10.65 14.16
N SER A 171 -34.80 -11.63 14.95
CA SER A 171 -36.06 -11.58 15.70
C SER A 171 -35.97 -10.82 17.03
N LEU A 172 -34.76 -10.44 17.45
CA LEU A 172 -34.44 -9.93 18.78
C LEU A 172 -34.74 -10.94 19.91
N GLN A 173 -34.80 -12.23 19.60
CA GLN A 173 -34.80 -13.34 20.57
C GLN A 173 -33.39 -13.91 20.61
N TRP A 174 -32.55 -13.41 21.51
CA TRP A 174 -31.12 -13.63 21.44
C TRP A 174 -30.77 -15.04 21.88
N PRO A 175 -29.87 -15.75 21.17
CA PRO A 175 -29.46 -17.09 21.55
C PRO A 175 -28.69 -17.05 22.87
N THR A 176 -28.76 -18.14 23.63
CA THR A 176 -27.86 -18.38 24.76
C THR A 176 -26.43 -18.49 24.23
N ASP A 177 -25.55 -17.60 24.70
CA ASP A 177 -24.15 -17.55 24.26
C ASP A 177 -23.22 -17.92 25.41
N ASN A 178 -22.25 -18.81 25.15
CA ASN A 178 -21.23 -19.20 26.11
C ASN A 178 -19.85 -19.22 25.45
N GLY A 179 -19.42 -18.05 24.98
CA GLY A 179 -18.13 -17.87 24.32
C GLY A 179 -16.89 -18.23 25.16
N TRP A 180 -17.04 -18.62 26.44
CA TRP A 180 -15.97 -19.21 27.26
C TRP A 180 -15.72 -20.68 26.93
N VAL A 181 -16.77 -21.39 26.52
CA VAL A 181 -16.75 -22.82 26.17
C VAL A 181 -16.73 -22.99 24.65
N ALA A 182 -17.66 -22.37 23.94
CA ALA A 182 -17.78 -22.44 22.49
C ALA A 182 -18.49 -21.20 21.95
N TYR A 183 -18.03 -20.70 20.81
CA TYR A 183 -18.77 -19.67 20.09
C TYR A 183 -20.00 -20.25 19.40
N ASN A 184 -21.04 -19.44 19.27
CA ASN A 184 -22.16 -19.80 18.42
C ASN A 184 -21.74 -19.88 16.94
N GLY A 185 -22.50 -20.60 16.11
CA GLY A 185 -22.11 -20.90 14.72
C GLY A 185 -21.86 -19.66 13.88
N LEU A 186 -22.63 -18.57 14.09
CA LEU A 186 -22.45 -17.33 13.35
C LEU A 186 -21.16 -16.60 13.76
N GLN A 187 -20.88 -16.54 15.06
CA GLN A 187 -19.62 -16.02 15.59
C GLN A 187 -18.42 -16.84 15.10
N LEU A 188 -18.51 -18.17 15.17
CA LEU A 188 -17.45 -19.08 14.73
C LEU A 188 -17.10 -18.87 13.26
N LEU A 189 -18.10 -18.81 12.37
CA LEU A 189 -17.86 -18.52 10.95
C LEU A 189 -17.26 -17.12 10.72
N ALA A 190 -17.73 -16.11 11.46
CA ALA A 190 -17.21 -14.75 11.35
C ALA A 190 -15.74 -14.66 11.81
N TYR A 191 -15.39 -15.29 12.94
CA TYR A 191 -14.03 -15.32 13.46
C TYR A 191 -13.11 -16.17 12.60
N PHE A 192 -13.56 -17.34 12.13
CA PHE A 192 -12.82 -18.15 11.16
C PHE A 192 -12.50 -17.34 9.91
N THR A 193 -13.51 -16.68 9.33
CA THR A 193 -13.33 -15.85 8.14
C THR A 193 -12.35 -14.71 8.40
N THR A 194 -12.48 -14.01 9.53
CA THR A 194 -11.61 -12.89 9.86
C THR A 194 -10.15 -13.33 10.00
N VAL A 195 -9.90 -14.41 10.76
CA VAL A 195 -8.56 -14.89 11.09
C VAL A 195 -7.92 -15.63 9.93
N PHE A 196 -8.63 -16.58 9.31
CA PHE A 196 -8.03 -17.51 8.34
C PHE A 196 -8.26 -17.13 6.87
N ILE A 197 -9.13 -16.15 6.58
CA ILE A 197 -9.41 -15.72 5.21
C ILE A 197 -9.05 -14.24 5.02
N ALA A 198 -9.69 -13.33 5.75
CA ALA A 198 -9.53 -11.89 5.55
C ALA A 198 -8.13 -11.39 5.91
N ALA A 199 -7.57 -11.82 7.04
CA ALA A 199 -6.20 -11.45 7.42
C ALA A 199 -5.14 -11.94 6.42
N PRO A 200 -5.10 -13.23 6.01
CA PRO A 200 -4.23 -13.67 4.93
C PRO A 200 -4.48 -12.96 3.60
N ALA A 201 -5.75 -12.68 3.24
CA ALA A 201 -6.08 -11.92 2.05
C ALA A 201 -5.51 -10.49 2.09
N ALA A 202 -5.53 -9.82 3.26
CA ALA A 202 -4.89 -8.51 3.43
C ALA A 202 -3.39 -8.57 3.16
N VAL A 203 -2.70 -9.60 3.64
CA VAL A 203 -1.26 -9.82 3.39
C VAL A 203 -0.99 -10.07 1.92
N ILE A 204 -1.72 -11.00 1.30
CA ILE A 204 -1.53 -11.37 -0.10
C ILE A 204 -1.77 -10.17 -1.02
N THR A 205 -2.84 -9.41 -0.77
CA THR A 205 -3.15 -8.21 -1.56
C THR A 205 -2.19 -7.07 -1.29
N GLY A 206 -1.73 -6.89 -0.05
CA GLY A 206 -0.66 -5.95 0.31
C GLY A 206 0.63 -6.23 -0.45
N LEU A 207 1.09 -7.48 -0.43
CA LEU A 207 2.27 -7.94 -1.20
C LEU A 207 2.04 -7.85 -2.71
N GLY A 208 0.82 -8.10 -3.18
CA GLY A 208 0.43 -7.95 -4.59
C GLY A 208 0.55 -6.51 -5.11
N MET A 209 0.57 -5.52 -4.22
CA MET A 209 0.80 -4.11 -4.58
C MET A 209 2.29 -3.73 -4.67
N SER A 210 3.21 -4.61 -4.28
CA SER A 210 4.65 -4.35 -4.36
C SER A 210 5.16 -4.43 -5.80
N PRO A 211 5.85 -3.39 -6.30
CA PRO A 211 6.46 -3.44 -7.62
C PRO A 211 7.56 -4.50 -7.74
N ALA A 212 8.31 -4.76 -6.68
CA ALA A 212 9.29 -5.85 -6.66
C ALA A 212 8.64 -7.19 -7.00
N LEU A 213 7.53 -7.54 -6.35
CA LEU A 213 6.82 -8.78 -6.65
C LEU A 213 6.17 -8.75 -8.03
N SER A 214 5.54 -7.62 -8.40
CA SER A 214 4.84 -7.50 -9.68
C SER A 214 5.76 -7.57 -10.91
N GLN A 215 6.97 -7.03 -10.82
CA GLN A 215 7.94 -7.05 -11.93
C GLN A 215 8.70 -8.38 -12.04
N ARG A 216 8.77 -9.15 -10.96
CA ARG A 216 9.74 -10.23 -10.83
C ARG A 216 9.08 -11.62 -10.73
N VAL A 217 7.76 -11.66 -10.46
CA VAL A 217 6.92 -12.87 -10.49
C VAL A 217 5.78 -12.70 -11.50
N HIS A 218 6.10 -12.84 -12.79
CA HIS A 218 5.23 -12.47 -13.92
C HIS A 218 3.89 -13.22 -14.01
N TRP A 219 3.87 -14.51 -13.67
CA TRP A 219 2.63 -15.30 -13.74
C TRP A 219 1.58 -14.81 -12.74
N LEU A 220 2.03 -14.28 -11.59
CA LEU A 220 1.17 -13.72 -10.56
C LEU A 220 0.69 -12.31 -10.96
N SER A 221 1.58 -11.46 -11.48
CA SER A 221 1.24 -10.08 -11.85
C SER A 221 0.32 -9.96 -13.06
N LYS A 222 0.27 -10.98 -13.92
CA LYS A 222 -0.75 -11.10 -14.99
C LYS A 222 -2.16 -11.30 -14.44
N ARG A 223 -2.33 -12.02 -13.33
CA ARG A 223 -3.65 -12.32 -12.72
C ARG A 223 -4.03 -11.33 -11.63
N LEU A 224 -3.05 -10.86 -10.87
CA LEU A 224 -3.20 -9.89 -9.78
C LEU A 224 -2.36 -8.66 -10.09
N SER A 225 -2.82 -7.83 -11.03
CA SER A 225 -2.14 -6.55 -11.28
C SER A 225 -2.22 -5.66 -10.03
N ILE A 226 -1.32 -4.69 -9.88
CA ILE A 226 -1.32 -3.75 -8.74
C ILE A 226 -2.69 -3.09 -8.52
N GLN A 227 -3.41 -2.79 -9.61
CA GLN A 227 -4.76 -2.24 -9.59
C GLN A 227 -5.80 -3.20 -9.00
N HIS A 228 -5.75 -4.46 -9.44
CA HIS A 228 -6.61 -5.51 -8.90
C HIS A 228 -6.32 -5.76 -7.43
N ALA A 229 -5.03 -5.88 -7.07
CA ALA A 229 -4.58 -6.07 -5.69
C ALA A 229 -5.11 -4.95 -4.80
N ARG A 230 -5.00 -3.70 -5.25
CA ARG A 230 -5.49 -2.52 -4.53
C ARG A 230 -7.00 -2.49 -4.36
N SER A 231 -7.76 -2.86 -5.40
CA SER A 231 -9.22 -2.98 -5.32
C SER A 231 -9.64 -4.06 -4.33
N LEU A 232 -9.00 -5.24 -4.37
CA LEU A 232 -9.28 -6.33 -3.45
C LEU A 232 -8.86 -5.98 -2.01
N HIS A 233 -7.71 -5.32 -1.84
CA HIS A 233 -7.25 -4.85 -0.54
C HIS A 233 -8.24 -3.86 0.11
N PHE A 234 -8.82 -2.96 -0.69
CA PHE A 234 -9.87 -2.06 -0.22
C PHE A 234 -11.16 -2.82 0.17
N LEU A 235 -11.55 -3.84 -0.59
CA LEU A 235 -12.70 -4.69 -0.21
C LEU A 235 -12.45 -5.43 1.12
N VAL A 236 -11.22 -5.89 1.34
CA VAL A 236 -10.79 -6.48 2.61
C VAL A 236 -10.85 -5.45 3.75
N LEU A 237 -10.44 -4.20 3.52
CA LEU A 237 -10.63 -3.10 4.48
C LEU A 237 -12.12 -2.89 4.81
N VAL A 238 -12.99 -2.85 3.80
CA VAL A 238 -14.44 -2.70 4.00
C VAL A 238 -14.99 -3.85 4.85
N TYR A 239 -14.56 -5.08 4.59
CA TYR A 239 -14.91 -6.23 5.42
C TYR A 239 -14.44 -6.06 6.88
N PHE A 240 -13.18 -5.66 7.12
CA PHE A 240 -12.67 -5.42 8.47
C PHE A 240 -13.46 -4.34 9.21
N LEU A 241 -13.79 -3.23 8.53
CA LEU A 241 -14.60 -2.17 9.13
C LEU A 241 -16.00 -2.66 9.50
N PHE A 242 -16.64 -3.43 8.61
CA PHE A 242 -17.94 -4.04 8.87
C PHE A 242 -17.88 -5.04 10.04
N PHE A 243 -16.86 -5.90 10.05
CA PHE A 243 -16.64 -6.87 11.12
C PHE A 243 -16.41 -6.16 12.45
N ILE A 244 -15.51 -5.17 12.54
CA ILE A 244 -15.22 -4.42 13.76
C ILE A 244 -16.50 -3.75 14.29
N LEU A 245 -17.25 -3.06 13.43
CA LEU A 245 -18.49 -2.39 13.81
C LEU A 245 -19.49 -3.40 14.39
N THR A 246 -19.73 -4.51 13.67
CA THR A 246 -20.69 -5.54 14.09
C THR A 246 -20.22 -6.21 15.37
N HIS A 247 -18.97 -6.65 15.43
CA HIS A 247 -18.37 -7.34 16.56
C HIS A 247 -18.42 -6.48 17.83
N VAL A 248 -17.97 -5.22 17.77
CA VAL A 248 -18.00 -4.32 18.93
C VAL A 248 -19.44 -4.05 19.37
N THR A 249 -20.36 -3.85 18.43
CA THR A 249 -21.78 -3.67 18.76
C THR A 249 -22.32 -4.89 19.50
N MET A 250 -22.02 -6.09 19.01
CA MET A 250 -22.47 -7.34 19.64
C MET A 250 -21.86 -7.52 21.03
N VAL A 251 -20.56 -7.23 21.21
CA VAL A 251 -19.89 -7.31 22.52
C VAL A 251 -20.60 -6.48 23.60
N PHE A 252 -21.07 -5.28 23.26
CA PHE A 252 -21.76 -4.41 24.23
C PHE A 252 -23.25 -4.73 24.36
N ALA A 253 -23.83 -5.38 23.37
CA ALA A 253 -25.24 -5.74 23.38
C ALA A 253 -25.51 -7.14 23.98
N THR A 254 -24.56 -8.08 23.95
CA THR A 254 -24.59 -9.37 24.69
C THR A 254 -23.77 -9.23 25.97
N GLU A 255 -24.36 -9.41 27.17
CA GLU A 255 -23.63 -9.56 28.45
C GLU A 255 -22.28 -8.82 28.58
N ALA A 256 -22.27 -7.49 28.39
CA ALA A 256 -21.04 -6.72 28.15
C ALA A 256 -19.91 -6.97 29.18
N LEU A 257 -20.24 -7.03 30.48
CA LEU A 257 -19.25 -7.28 31.54
C LEU A 257 -18.56 -8.64 31.38
N ARG A 258 -19.33 -9.68 31.05
CA ARG A 258 -18.80 -11.04 30.87
C ARG A 258 -17.89 -11.11 29.64
N ASN A 259 -18.33 -10.54 28.52
CA ASN A 259 -17.52 -10.47 27.30
C ASN A 259 -16.20 -9.72 27.52
N LEU A 260 -16.23 -8.59 28.23
CA LEU A 260 -15.02 -7.83 28.55
C LEU A 260 -14.11 -8.60 29.51
N ASN A 261 -14.64 -9.38 30.46
CA ASN A 261 -13.82 -10.27 31.30
C ASN A 261 -13.16 -11.39 30.50
N HIS A 262 -13.84 -11.97 29.50
CA HIS A 262 -13.22 -12.97 28.62
C HIS A 262 -12.05 -12.38 27.83
N MET A 263 -12.19 -11.15 27.32
CA MET A 263 -11.19 -10.54 26.43
C MET A 263 -10.05 -9.86 27.19
N PHE A 264 -10.32 -9.18 28.29
CA PHE A 264 -9.35 -8.29 28.97
C PHE A 264 -8.90 -8.80 30.34
N ALA A 265 -9.58 -9.77 30.94
CA ALA A 265 -9.21 -10.31 32.25
C ALA A 265 -8.93 -11.82 32.26
N ALA A 266 -9.25 -12.55 31.18
CA ALA A 266 -9.19 -14.02 31.11
C ALA A 266 -10.00 -14.68 32.24
N ARG A 267 -11.21 -14.18 32.49
CA ARG A 267 -12.12 -14.65 33.56
C ARG A 267 -13.53 -14.86 33.02
N ASP A 268 -14.24 -15.87 33.52
CA ASP A 268 -15.67 -16.11 33.21
C ASP A 268 -16.57 -15.67 34.38
N ASP A 269 -16.73 -14.36 34.55
CA ASP A 269 -17.63 -13.78 35.54
C ASP A 269 -18.20 -12.44 35.02
N THR A 270 -19.13 -11.85 35.77
CA THR A 270 -19.72 -10.53 35.48
C THR A 270 -19.08 -9.40 36.29
N GLY A 271 -17.87 -9.60 36.80
CA GLY A 271 -17.14 -8.60 37.57
C GLY A 271 -16.65 -7.41 36.72
N TRP A 272 -16.14 -6.37 37.37
CA TRP A 272 -15.71 -5.13 36.69
C TRP A 272 -14.24 -5.14 36.23
N ALA A 273 -13.50 -6.22 36.49
CA ALA A 273 -12.06 -6.27 36.23
C ALA A 273 -11.72 -6.06 34.75
N GLY A 274 -12.36 -6.82 33.86
CA GLY A 274 -12.16 -6.72 32.41
C GLY A 274 -12.61 -5.38 31.86
N PHE A 275 -13.70 -4.81 32.38
CA PHE A 275 -14.13 -3.45 32.02
C PHE A 275 -13.08 -2.39 32.40
N ALA A 276 -12.50 -2.47 33.60
CA ALA A 276 -11.46 -1.53 34.02
C ALA A 276 -10.22 -1.62 33.12
N VAL A 277 -9.76 -2.83 32.81
CA VAL A 277 -8.63 -3.05 31.89
C VAL A 277 -8.97 -2.55 30.47
N PHE A 278 -10.19 -2.79 29.99
CA PHE A 278 -10.68 -2.25 28.72
C PHE A 278 -10.64 -0.71 28.69
N CYS A 279 -11.11 -0.04 29.72
CA CYS A 279 -11.07 1.42 29.80
C CYS A 279 -9.63 1.95 29.71
N VAL A 280 -8.69 1.34 30.44
CA VAL A 280 -7.26 1.70 30.34
C VAL A 280 -6.73 1.47 28.94
N ALA A 281 -7.03 0.33 28.32
CA ALA A 281 -6.65 0.02 26.94
C ALA A 281 -7.21 1.05 25.95
N MET A 282 -8.47 1.49 26.12
CA MET A 282 -9.10 2.48 25.25
C MET A 282 -8.51 3.88 25.43
N VAL A 283 -8.12 4.26 26.66
CA VAL A 283 -7.38 5.49 26.90
C VAL A 283 -6.03 5.46 26.17
N ILE A 284 -5.29 4.35 26.22
CA ILE A 284 -4.03 4.20 25.49
C ILE A 284 -4.25 4.34 23.99
N VAL A 285 -5.25 3.67 23.42
CA VAL A 285 -5.59 3.76 21.99
C VAL A 285 -5.97 5.20 21.62
N ALA A 286 -6.82 5.87 22.41
CA ALA A 286 -7.27 7.23 22.14
C ALA A 286 -6.11 8.25 22.20
N VAL A 287 -5.25 8.15 23.23
CA VAL A 287 -4.07 9.01 23.36
C VAL A 287 -3.13 8.80 22.18
N ALA A 288 -2.84 7.54 21.81
CA ALA A 288 -1.96 7.24 20.69
C ALA A 288 -2.57 7.69 19.34
N TRP A 289 -3.89 7.53 19.15
CA TRP A 289 -4.62 8.00 17.98
C TRP A 289 -4.48 9.51 17.81
N VAL A 290 -4.74 10.28 18.86
CA VAL A 290 -4.68 11.75 18.85
C VAL A 290 -3.23 12.23 18.69
N ALA A 291 -2.26 11.56 19.32
CA ALA A 291 -0.85 11.94 19.29
C ALA A 291 -0.15 11.62 17.95
N ALA A 292 -0.60 10.59 17.22
CA ALA A 292 0.11 10.10 16.03
C ALA A 292 0.26 11.16 14.93
N THR A 293 -0.80 11.92 14.61
CA THR A 293 -0.73 12.98 13.59
C THR A 293 0.23 14.11 13.96
N PRO A 294 0.08 14.79 15.11
CA PRO A 294 0.99 15.86 15.51
C PRO A 294 2.44 15.36 15.66
N PHE A 295 2.65 14.14 16.17
CA PHE A 295 3.98 13.53 16.22
C PHE A 295 4.58 13.36 14.81
N THR A 296 3.79 12.87 13.86
CA THR A 296 4.22 12.66 12.47
C THR A 296 4.63 13.96 11.79
N ILE A 297 3.88 15.04 12.02
CA ILE A 297 4.15 16.35 11.43
C ILE A 297 5.40 17.00 12.06
N ARG A 298 5.57 16.89 13.38
CA ARG A 298 6.72 17.48 14.09
C ARG A 298 8.01 16.67 13.92
N HIS A 299 7.90 15.36 13.75
CA HIS A 299 9.04 14.44 13.71
C HIS A 299 9.01 13.50 12.49
N PRO A 300 8.84 14.00 11.25
CA PRO A 300 8.68 13.16 10.06
C PRO A 300 9.92 12.30 9.78
N ARG A 301 11.12 12.81 10.09
CA ARG A 301 12.38 12.05 10.00
C ARG A 301 12.51 10.93 11.03
N VAL A 302 11.84 11.05 12.18
CA VAL A 302 11.79 9.96 13.17
C VAL A 302 10.88 8.86 12.62
N VAL A 303 9.69 9.21 12.12
CA VAL A 303 8.78 8.26 11.46
C VAL A 303 9.47 7.52 10.31
N GLN A 304 10.16 8.24 9.43
CA GLN A 304 10.92 7.64 8.33
C GLN A 304 12.00 6.66 8.82
N ARG A 305 12.79 7.03 9.84
CA ARG A 305 13.86 6.16 10.36
C ARG A 305 13.31 4.90 11.04
N VAL A 306 12.26 5.04 11.85
CA VAL A 306 11.60 3.90 12.49
C VAL A 306 10.96 2.99 11.44
N GLY A 307 10.23 3.56 10.48
CA GLY A 307 9.65 2.80 9.37
C GLY A 307 10.71 2.05 8.57
N TYR A 308 11.85 2.69 8.26
CA TYR A 308 12.96 2.03 7.58
C TYR A 308 13.58 0.89 8.42
N ALA A 309 13.69 1.05 9.75
CA ALA A 309 14.20 0.00 10.62
C ALA A 309 13.28 -1.23 10.64
N LEU A 310 11.95 -1.01 10.65
CA LEU A 310 10.96 -2.09 10.65
C LEU A 310 10.86 -2.79 9.29
N VAL A 311 10.77 -2.02 8.20
CA VAL A 311 10.46 -2.53 6.86
C VAL A 311 11.72 -2.90 6.06
N GLY A 312 12.85 -2.27 6.37
CA GLY A 312 14.11 -2.37 5.61
C GLY A 312 14.67 -3.79 5.45
N PRO A 313 14.69 -4.66 6.49
CA PRO A 313 15.12 -6.05 6.32
C PRO A 313 14.33 -6.80 5.25
N PHE A 314 13.01 -6.60 5.23
CA PHE A 314 12.13 -7.24 4.26
C PHE A 314 12.29 -6.63 2.85
N GLN A 315 12.43 -5.30 2.73
CA GLN A 315 12.75 -4.65 1.45
C GLN A 315 14.05 -5.17 0.84
N ARG A 316 15.13 -5.23 1.61
CA ARG A 316 16.44 -5.71 1.13
C ARG A 316 16.40 -7.16 0.67
N ALA A 317 15.57 -8.00 1.29
CA ALA A 317 15.37 -9.38 0.85
C ALA A 317 14.72 -9.44 -0.53
N LEU A 318 13.72 -8.60 -0.80
CA LEU A 318 13.00 -8.54 -2.08
C LEU A 318 13.79 -7.84 -3.20
N GLU A 319 14.71 -6.95 -2.84
CA GLU A 319 15.59 -6.24 -3.79
C GLU A 319 16.58 -7.15 -4.52
N ARG A 320 16.88 -8.34 -4.00
CA ARG A 320 17.77 -9.31 -4.66
C ARG A 320 17.18 -9.93 -5.93
N LEU A 321 15.89 -9.75 -6.16
CA LEU A 321 15.22 -10.22 -7.36
C LEU A 321 15.41 -9.15 -8.45
N ASN A 322 15.83 -9.54 -9.66
CA ASN A 322 15.96 -8.60 -10.80
C ASN A 322 14.77 -8.74 -11.77
N PRO A 323 14.23 -7.63 -12.28
CA PRO A 323 13.25 -7.67 -13.37
C PRO A 323 13.92 -8.20 -14.65
N LYS A 324 13.18 -8.99 -15.42
CA LYS A 324 13.67 -9.60 -16.68
C LYS A 324 13.11 -8.84 -17.89
N PRO A 325 13.91 -8.64 -18.95
CA PRO A 325 13.44 -8.02 -20.19
C PRO A 325 12.42 -8.93 -20.89
N GLY A 326 11.61 -8.36 -21.79
CA GLY A 326 10.64 -9.11 -22.60
C GLY A 326 9.36 -9.53 -21.86
N ALA A 327 9.11 -9.00 -20.65
CA ALA A 327 7.90 -9.28 -19.89
C ALA A 327 6.62 -8.72 -20.54
N PHE A 328 6.75 -7.69 -21.38
CA PHE A 328 5.64 -6.99 -22.03
C PHE A 328 5.90 -6.89 -23.53
N THR A 329 4.81 -6.90 -24.29
CA THR A 329 4.79 -6.75 -25.74
C THR A 329 4.04 -5.48 -26.13
N GLU A 330 4.04 -5.12 -27.41
CA GLU A 330 3.29 -3.94 -27.88
C GLU A 330 1.78 -4.04 -27.60
N LYS A 331 1.23 -5.27 -27.52
CA LYS A 331 -0.16 -5.53 -27.14
C LYS A 331 -0.47 -5.19 -25.67
N ASP A 332 0.56 -5.10 -24.82
CA ASP A 332 0.41 -4.76 -23.42
C ASP A 332 0.50 -3.25 -23.17
N ILE A 333 0.84 -2.43 -24.18
CA ILE A 333 0.94 -0.97 -24.03
C ILE A 333 -0.39 -0.41 -23.53
N SER A 334 -0.32 0.38 -22.46
CA SER A 334 -1.51 0.91 -21.82
C SER A 334 -2.16 1.99 -22.68
N PRO A 335 -3.50 1.98 -22.85
CA PRO A 335 -4.21 2.99 -23.65
C PRO A 335 -4.10 4.38 -23.03
N TYR A 336 -3.94 4.45 -21.71
CA TYR A 336 -3.69 5.69 -20.97
C TYR A 336 -2.50 5.48 -20.03
N HIS A 337 -1.48 6.33 -20.17
CA HIS A 337 -0.33 6.33 -19.27
C HIS A 337 -0.40 7.53 -18.32
N TRP A 338 -0.68 7.25 -17.04
CA TRP A 338 -0.67 8.26 -16.00
C TRP A 338 0.65 9.03 -15.94
N ARG A 339 0.55 10.28 -15.51
CA ARG A 339 1.67 11.22 -15.44
C ARG A 339 1.68 11.96 -14.11
N ASN A 340 2.88 12.35 -13.70
CA ASN A 340 3.14 13.14 -12.50
C ASN A 340 4.19 14.21 -12.79
N GLY A 341 4.16 15.30 -12.01
CA GLY A 341 5.06 16.44 -12.18
C GLY A 341 4.48 17.49 -13.13
N ARG A 342 4.89 18.73 -12.94
CA ARG A 342 4.47 19.89 -13.74
C ARG A 342 5.49 20.17 -14.83
N LEU A 343 5.05 20.70 -15.98
CA LEU A 343 5.98 21.15 -17.01
C LEU A 343 6.97 22.16 -16.41
N PRO A 344 8.25 22.16 -16.84
CA PRO A 344 9.17 23.21 -16.44
C PRO A 344 8.68 24.56 -16.96
N GLU A 345 8.49 25.52 -16.04
CA GLU A 345 8.04 26.87 -16.40
C GLU A 345 9.20 27.88 -16.48
N THR A 346 10.43 27.41 -16.24
CA THR A 346 11.66 28.20 -16.30
C THR A 346 11.86 28.81 -17.68
N VAL A 347 12.44 30.02 -17.73
CA VAL A 347 12.81 30.70 -18.99
C VAL A 347 13.69 29.80 -19.86
N GLU A 348 14.70 29.17 -19.27
CA GLU A 348 15.61 28.21 -19.93
C GLU A 348 14.84 27.14 -20.73
N TYR A 349 13.93 26.41 -20.09
CA TYR A 349 13.15 25.37 -20.77
C TYR A 349 12.27 25.91 -21.90
N LYS A 350 11.59 27.05 -21.67
CA LYS A 350 10.70 27.68 -22.67
C LYS A 350 11.47 28.18 -23.89
N GLU A 351 12.71 28.63 -23.72
CA GLU A 351 13.59 29.02 -24.83
C GLU A 351 14.05 27.82 -25.63
N LEU A 352 14.48 26.74 -24.94
CA LEU A 352 14.84 25.49 -25.59
C LEU A 352 13.66 24.88 -26.35
N GLU A 353 12.46 24.90 -25.78
CA GLU A 353 11.23 24.41 -26.41
C GLU A 353 10.92 25.14 -27.73
N LYS A 354 11.13 26.46 -27.80
CA LYS A 354 10.88 27.25 -29.02
C LYS A 354 11.73 26.83 -30.21
N ASN A 355 12.93 26.31 -29.96
CA ASN A 355 13.86 25.84 -31.00
C ASN A 355 13.95 24.29 -31.03
N ASP A 356 12.88 23.61 -30.62
CA ASP A 356 12.78 22.15 -30.53
C ASP A 356 14.01 21.47 -29.90
N PHE A 357 14.54 22.08 -28.84
CA PHE A 357 15.68 21.60 -28.07
C PHE A 357 16.99 21.45 -28.87
N ALA A 358 17.13 22.11 -30.04
CA ALA A 358 18.37 22.07 -30.83
C ALA A 358 19.60 22.56 -30.04
N ASP A 359 19.41 23.54 -29.15
CA ASP A 359 20.45 24.11 -28.29
C ASP A 359 20.59 23.39 -26.94
N TRP A 360 19.72 22.40 -26.66
CA TRP A 360 19.79 21.64 -25.41
C TRP A 360 21.05 20.77 -25.40
N ARG A 361 21.72 20.72 -24.24
CA ARG A 361 22.91 19.90 -24.04
C ARG A 361 22.80 19.13 -22.73
N LEU A 362 22.95 17.82 -22.80
CA LEU A 362 23.11 16.95 -21.63
C LEU A 362 24.55 17.01 -21.14
N ARG A 363 24.78 17.68 -20.00
CA ARG A 363 26.09 17.66 -19.35
C ARG A 363 26.23 16.41 -18.49
N VAL A 364 27.27 15.60 -18.74
CA VAL A 364 27.66 14.46 -17.93
C VAL A 364 29.04 14.73 -17.33
N TYR A 365 29.13 14.85 -16.01
CA TYR A 365 30.31 15.38 -15.32
C TYR A 365 30.47 14.78 -13.91
N GLY A 366 31.41 15.33 -13.14
CA GLY A 366 31.76 14.87 -11.79
C GLY A 366 32.95 13.93 -11.82
N LEU A 367 32.84 12.81 -11.11
CA LEU A 367 33.86 11.76 -11.03
C LEU A 367 33.89 10.86 -12.27
N VAL A 368 34.27 11.44 -13.41
CA VAL A 368 34.41 10.76 -14.72
C VAL A 368 35.71 11.18 -15.40
N GLU A 369 36.33 10.27 -16.17
CA GLU A 369 37.55 10.59 -16.95
C GLU A 369 37.26 11.52 -18.13
N ASN A 370 36.10 11.33 -18.79
CA ASN A 370 35.72 12.09 -19.99
C ASN A 370 34.40 12.87 -19.76
N PRO A 371 34.42 14.01 -19.04
CA PRO A 371 33.26 14.89 -18.96
C PRO A 371 32.79 15.28 -20.36
N THR A 372 31.51 15.06 -20.66
CA THR A 372 30.96 15.21 -22.02
C THR A 372 29.66 16.00 -22.01
N ALA A 373 29.44 16.79 -23.05
CA ALA A 373 28.17 17.48 -23.29
C ALA A 373 27.54 16.99 -24.59
N PHE A 374 26.48 16.20 -24.50
CA PHE A 374 25.79 15.64 -25.68
C PHE A 374 24.66 16.56 -26.13
N SER A 375 24.57 16.84 -27.43
CA SER A 375 23.33 17.31 -28.04
C SER A 375 22.30 16.18 -28.15
N LEU A 376 21.05 16.52 -28.48
CA LEU A 376 20.04 15.48 -28.75
C LEU A 376 20.40 14.64 -29.98
N GLU A 377 21.04 15.25 -30.99
CA GLU A 377 21.51 14.56 -32.19
C GLU A 377 22.63 13.57 -31.85
N ASP A 378 23.60 13.97 -31.01
CA ASP A 378 24.66 13.07 -30.55
C ASP A 378 24.08 11.83 -29.86
N LEU A 379 23.07 12.01 -29.00
CA LEU A 379 22.41 10.89 -28.32
C LEU A 379 21.68 9.97 -29.30
N ARG A 380 21.08 10.50 -30.37
CA ARG A 380 20.41 9.72 -31.41
C ARG A 380 21.40 8.99 -32.33
N ALA A 381 22.64 9.48 -32.44
CA ALA A 381 23.71 8.84 -33.20
C ALA A 381 24.38 7.67 -32.45
N LEU A 382 24.16 7.55 -31.14
CA LEU A 382 24.63 6.41 -30.34
C LEU A 382 23.83 5.12 -30.63
N PRO A 383 24.36 3.94 -30.27
CA PRO A 383 23.62 2.67 -30.43
C PRO A 383 22.22 2.72 -29.81
N TYR A 384 21.21 2.56 -30.66
CA TYR A 384 19.81 2.59 -30.26
C TYR A 384 19.47 1.42 -29.33
N HIS A 385 18.70 1.73 -28.29
CA HIS A 385 18.19 0.78 -27.31
C HIS A 385 16.70 1.04 -27.07
N ASP A 386 15.89 -0.02 -27.08
CA ASP A 386 14.48 0.05 -26.74
C ASP A 386 14.05 -1.02 -25.73
N GLN A 387 12.95 -0.72 -25.03
CA GLN A 387 12.34 -1.64 -24.09
C GLN A 387 10.85 -1.38 -23.93
N ILE A 388 10.05 -2.43 -23.74
CA ILE A 388 8.64 -2.33 -23.34
C ILE A 388 8.53 -2.71 -21.87
N THR A 389 8.24 -1.73 -21.02
CA THR A 389 8.32 -1.88 -19.57
C THR A 389 7.13 -1.27 -18.86
N GLN A 390 6.83 -1.81 -17.68
CA GLN A 390 5.77 -1.30 -16.83
C GLN A 390 6.34 -0.34 -15.80
N HIS A 391 5.87 0.90 -15.83
CA HIS A 391 6.16 1.91 -14.83
C HIS A 391 5.34 1.66 -13.56
N PHE A 392 5.94 1.84 -12.37
CA PHE A 392 5.24 1.77 -11.08
C PHE A 392 5.34 3.09 -10.35
N CYS A 393 4.19 3.69 -10.08
CA CYS A 393 4.11 4.86 -9.23
C CYS A 393 4.01 4.45 -7.76
N ILE A 394 4.59 5.28 -6.90
CA ILE A 394 4.44 5.15 -5.44
C ILE A 394 2.98 5.31 -4.97
N GLN A 395 2.13 5.98 -5.76
CA GLN A 395 0.69 6.10 -5.51
C GLN A 395 -0.11 4.85 -5.94
N ALA A 396 0.57 3.74 -6.21
CA ALA A 396 -0.01 2.44 -6.55
C ALA A 396 -0.84 2.41 -7.85
N TRP A 397 -0.39 3.16 -8.86
CA TRP A 397 -0.79 2.98 -10.26
C TRP A 397 0.41 2.52 -11.10
N SER A 398 0.12 1.90 -12.24
CA SER A 398 1.12 1.48 -13.21
C SER A 398 0.67 1.77 -14.63
N GLY A 399 1.61 1.81 -15.57
CA GLY A 399 1.33 1.88 -17.00
C GLY A 399 2.45 1.23 -17.81
N VAL A 400 2.12 0.62 -18.94
CA VAL A 400 3.09 0.01 -19.85
C VAL A 400 3.31 0.95 -21.04
N ALA A 401 4.57 1.15 -21.40
CA ALA A 401 4.95 1.90 -22.60
C ALA A 401 6.23 1.31 -23.21
N LYS A 402 6.41 1.56 -24.51
CA LYS A 402 7.67 1.34 -25.21
C LYS A 402 8.53 2.59 -25.06
N TRP A 403 9.80 2.42 -24.71
CA TRP A 403 10.77 3.50 -24.57
C TRP A 403 11.90 3.28 -25.57
N GLY A 404 12.30 4.34 -26.27
CA GLY A 404 13.42 4.32 -27.22
C GLY A 404 14.46 5.37 -26.85
N GLY A 405 15.74 5.03 -26.98
CA GLY A 405 16.81 5.88 -26.48
C GLY A 405 18.19 5.25 -26.55
N VAL A 406 19.04 5.65 -25.60
CA VAL A 406 20.39 5.12 -25.41
C VAL A 406 20.53 4.46 -24.04
N SER A 407 21.21 3.31 -24.00
CA SER A 407 21.45 2.61 -22.74
C SER A 407 22.36 3.43 -21.81
N MET A 408 22.15 3.35 -20.49
CA MET A 408 23.08 3.98 -19.54
C MET A 408 24.47 3.35 -19.62
N GLN A 409 24.59 2.06 -19.94
CA GLN A 409 25.88 1.39 -20.16
C GLN A 409 26.70 2.10 -21.26
N THR A 410 26.08 2.45 -22.38
CA THR A 410 26.74 3.20 -23.46
C THR A 410 27.28 4.54 -22.96
N ILE A 411 26.53 5.26 -22.12
CA ILE A 411 27.00 6.52 -21.51
C ILE A 411 28.19 6.26 -20.59
N MET A 412 28.13 5.21 -19.77
CA MET A 412 29.21 4.81 -18.86
C MET A 412 30.50 4.49 -19.62
N ASP A 413 30.41 3.80 -20.75
CA ASP A 413 31.56 3.42 -21.57
C ASP A 413 32.27 4.63 -22.18
N ILE A 414 31.52 5.68 -22.51
CA ILE A 414 32.06 6.94 -23.06
C ILE A 414 32.72 7.77 -21.95
N VAL A 415 32.00 8.04 -20.86
CA VAL A 415 32.46 8.98 -19.83
C VAL A 415 33.49 8.37 -18.90
N LYS A 416 33.54 7.04 -18.79
CA LYS A 416 34.45 6.25 -17.93
C LYS A 416 34.49 6.77 -16.48
N PRO A 417 33.49 6.41 -15.65
CA PRO A 417 33.45 6.84 -14.26
C PRO A 417 34.67 6.40 -13.46
N LEU A 418 35.16 7.28 -12.60
CA LEU A 418 36.30 7.01 -11.72
C LEU A 418 35.90 5.98 -10.63
N PRO A 419 36.84 5.20 -10.08
CA PRO A 419 36.56 4.20 -9.04
C PRO A 419 35.86 4.75 -7.79
N GLU A 420 36.06 6.02 -7.48
CA GLU A 420 35.44 6.74 -6.36
C GLU A 420 33.96 7.05 -6.59
N ALA A 421 33.49 7.06 -7.84
CA ALA A 421 32.09 7.30 -8.17
C ALA A 421 31.23 6.12 -7.67
N LYS A 422 30.34 6.39 -6.70
CA LYS A 422 29.38 5.40 -6.16
C LYS A 422 27.93 5.73 -6.49
N TRP A 423 27.68 6.96 -6.95
CA TRP A 423 26.35 7.51 -7.16
C TRP A 423 26.28 8.28 -8.46
N VAL A 424 25.10 8.23 -9.09
CA VAL A 424 24.78 9.00 -10.29
C VAL A 424 23.54 9.84 -10.00
N VAL A 425 23.70 11.15 -10.09
CA VAL A 425 22.67 12.13 -9.77
C VAL A 425 22.12 12.74 -11.04
N PHE A 426 20.81 12.64 -11.21
CA PHE A 426 20.11 13.21 -12.36
C PHE A 426 19.38 14.47 -11.92
N TYR A 427 19.66 15.59 -12.59
CA TYR A 427 19.03 16.87 -12.34
C TYR A 427 17.97 17.16 -13.40
N SER A 428 16.83 17.71 -12.98
CA SER A 428 15.76 18.13 -13.88
C SER A 428 15.83 19.63 -14.16
N MET A 429 15.36 20.05 -15.34
CA MET A 429 14.96 21.43 -15.59
C MET A 429 13.64 21.77 -14.88
N GLY A 430 12.84 20.75 -14.53
CA GLY A 430 11.60 20.89 -13.78
C GLY A 430 11.84 21.13 -12.29
N LEU A 431 10.97 21.95 -11.70
CA LEU A 431 10.99 22.22 -10.28
C LEU A 431 10.23 21.17 -9.47
N GLY A 432 10.63 21.03 -8.22
CA GLY A 432 9.90 20.32 -7.20
C GLY A 432 8.54 20.96 -6.87
N ALA A 433 7.65 20.17 -6.27
CA ALA A 433 6.28 20.61 -5.95
C ALA A 433 6.22 21.81 -4.97
N THR A 434 7.23 21.96 -4.12
CA THR A 434 7.40 23.07 -3.17
C THR A 434 8.54 24.02 -3.57
N GLY A 435 8.93 24.03 -4.86
CA GLY A 435 10.10 24.74 -5.36
C GLY A 435 11.39 23.90 -5.32
N GLY A 436 12.51 24.51 -5.73
CA GLY A 436 13.82 23.85 -5.85
C GLY A 436 13.94 22.94 -7.07
N ILE A 437 15.16 22.56 -7.42
CA ILE A 437 15.44 21.66 -8.55
C ILE A 437 14.99 20.25 -8.19
N TYR A 438 14.24 19.59 -9.09
CA TYR A 438 13.96 18.17 -8.93
C TYR A 438 15.20 17.36 -9.30
N TYR A 439 15.64 16.47 -8.42
CA TYR A 439 16.79 15.61 -8.66
C TYR A 439 16.59 14.23 -8.02
N ASN A 440 17.36 13.25 -8.48
CA ASN A 440 17.43 11.96 -7.82
C ASN A 440 18.76 11.25 -8.00
N ALA A 441 19.25 10.62 -6.93
CA ALA A 441 20.49 9.86 -6.89
C ALA A 441 20.20 8.35 -6.98
N HIS A 442 20.97 7.69 -7.85
CA HIS A 442 20.93 6.24 -8.08
C HIS A 442 22.28 5.61 -7.77
N PRO A 443 22.34 4.40 -7.20
CA PRO A 443 23.59 3.66 -7.09
C PRO A 443 24.20 3.46 -8.48
N ILE A 444 25.52 3.63 -8.61
CA ILE A 444 26.22 3.54 -9.89
C ILE A 444 26.06 2.16 -10.53
N GLU A 445 25.93 1.10 -9.72
CA GLU A 445 25.76 -0.27 -10.19
C GLU A 445 24.44 -0.47 -10.95
N GLN A 446 23.46 0.42 -10.77
CA GLN A 446 22.22 0.36 -11.54
C GLN A 446 22.39 0.87 -12.97
N MET A 447 23.43 1.66 -13.26
CA MET A 447 23.63 2.26 -14.60
C MET A 447 24.11 1.24 -15.63
N THR A 448 24.71 0.14 -15.18
CA THR A 448 25.11 -0.98 -16.05
C THR A 448 23.97 -1.97 -16.29
N HIS A 449 22.83 -1.78 -15.63
CA HIS A 449 21.67 -2.65 -15.82
C HIS A 449 21.04 -2.39 -17.19
N HIS A 450 20.74 -3.45 -17.94
CA HIS A 450 20.20 -3.37 -19.30
C HIS A 450 18.83 -2.66 -19.43
N MET A 451 18.12 -2.41 -18.32
CA MET A 451 16.87 -1.60 -18.30
C MET A 451 17.03 -0.21 -17.69
N SER A 452 18.27 0.26 -17.59
CA SER A 452 18.62 1.65 -17.28
C SER A 452 19.00 2.35 -18.57
N MET A 453 18.23 3.37 -18.96
CA MET A 453 18.41 4.08 -20.22
C MET A 453 18.01 5.55 -20.11
N LEU A 454 18.55 6.35 -21.03
CA LEU A 454 18.06 7.69 -21.32
C LEU A 454 17.13 7.60 -22.52
N ALA A 455 15.84 7.82 -22.29
CA ALA A 455 14.82 7.74 -23.33
C ALA A 455 14.56 9.13 -23.92
N TYR A 456 14.46 9.20 -25.25
CA TYR A 456 14.01 10.36 -26.02
C TYR A 456 12.75 10.07 -26.85
N ASP A 457 12.38 8.79 -27.01
CA ASP A 457 11.16 8.34 -27.68
C ASP A 457 10.25 7.54 -26.73
N MET A 458 8.94 7.63 -26.93
CA MET A 458 7.90 6.86 -26.22
C MET A 458 6.86 6.38 -27.23
N ASN A 459 6.59 5.07 -27.24
CA ASN A 459 5.64 4.42 -28.15
C ASN A 459 5.91 4.68 -29.65
N GLY A 460 7.19 4.78 -30.02
CA GLY A 460 7.62 5.00 -31.41
C GLY A 460 7.68 6.47 -31.84
N GLU A 461 7.21 7.39 -31.01
CA GLU A 461 7.19 8.83 -31.28
C GLU A 461 8.16 9.57 -30.34
N PRO A 462 8.60 10.80 -30.68
CA PRO A 462 9.31 11.66 -29.73
C PRO A 462 8.54 11.81 -28.43
N LEU A 463 9.26 11.91 -27.31
CA LEU A 463 8.64 12.07 -25.99
C LEU A 463 7.60 13.20 -26.00
N PRO A 464 6.37 12.95 -25.51
CA PRO A 464 5.46 14.03 -25.20
C PRO A 464 6.08 14.95 -24.14
N TYR A 465 5.79 16.25 -24.19
CA TYR A 465 6.33 17.25 -23.26
C TYR A 465 6.15 16.84 -21.80
N LEU A 466 4.95 16.42 -21.39
CA LEU A 466 4.66 15.97 -20.02
C LEU A 466 5.39 14.69 -19.61
N HIS A 467 5.86 13.89 -20.56
CA HIS A 467 6.62 12.67 -20.30
C HIS A 467 8.13 12.88 -20.27
N GLY A 468 8.61 14.11 -20.51
CA GLY A 468 9.98 14.51 -20.25
C GLY A 468 10.79 15.01 -21.45
N ARG A 469 10.16 15.46 -22.54
CA ARG A 469 10.87 15.98 -23.73
C ARG A 469 11.91 17.05 -23.34
N PRO A 470 13.17 16.97 -23.80
CA PRO A 470 13.68 16.09 -24.85
C PRO A 470 14.20 14.73 -24.34
N LEU A 471 14.47 14.61 -23.04
CA LEU A 471 15.11 13.43 -22.47
C LEU A 471 14.64 13.12 -21.04
N ARG A 472 14.42 11.84 -20.76
CA ARG A 472 14.12 11.33 -19.42
C ARG A 472 14.96 10.11 -19.05
N LEU A 473 15.07 9.84 -17.75
CA LEU A 473 15.58 8.59 -17.22
C LEU A 473 14.48 7.54 -17.24
N ARG A 474 14.86 6.32 -17.63
CA ARG A 474 14.16 5.08 -17.30
C ARG A 474 15.11 4.18 -16.54
N ASN A 475 14.69 3.72 -15.36
CA ASN A 475 15.42 2.77 -14.53
C ASN A 475 14.37 1.88 -13.88
N GLU A 476 14.14 0.70 -14.44
CA GLU A 476 13.06 -0.21 -14.01
C GLU A 476 13.38 -0.98 -12.72
N LEU A 477 14.53 -0.72 -12.10
CA LEU A 477 14.84 -1.17 -10.75
C LEU A 477 14.17 -0.29 -9.68
N GLN A 478 13.62 0.86 -10.07
CA GLN A 478 13.18 1.93 -9.17
C GLN A 478 11.75 2.38 -9.45
N HIS A 479 11.14 3.05 -8.46
CA HIS A 479 9.82 3.67 -8.61
C HIS A 479 9.85 4.90 -9.52
N GLY A 480 8.67 5.26 -10.03
CA GLY A 480 8.51 6.36 -10.97
C GLY A 480 9.04 7.73 -10.52
N PHE A 481 9.02 8.03 -9.21
CA PHE A 481 9.56 9.30 -8.71
C PHE A 481 11.09 9.38 -8.84
N LYS A 482 11.78 8.24 -8.89
CA LYS A 482 13.23 8.16 -9.10
C LYS A 482 13.63 8.44 -10.56
N GLN A 483 12.69 8.27 -11.49
CA GLN A 483 12.91 8.37 -12.93
C GLN A 483 12.74 9.83 -13.39
N VAL A 484 13.81 10.62 -13.28
CA VAL A 484 13.84 12.06 -13.57
C VAL A 484 13.44 12.36 -15.02
N LYS A 485 12.61 13.40 -15.20
CA LYS A 485 12.16 13.92 -16.50
C LYS A 485 12.82 15.25 -16.81
N TRP A 486 12.84 15.67 -18.08
CA TRP A 486 13.41 16.95 -18.50
C TRP A 486 14.86 17.09 -18.01
N ILE A 487 15.68 16.07 -18.30
CA ILE A 487 17.03 15.99 -17.72
C ILE A 487 17.84 17.22 -18.16
N LYS A 488 18.44 17.88 -17.18
CA LYS A 488 19.36 18.99 -17.34
C LYS A 488 20.82 18.52 -17.36
N GLY A 489 21.14 17.54 -16.51
CA GLY A 489 22.51 17.05 -16.37
C GLY A 489 22.59 15.82 -15.48
N ILE A 490 23.74 15.15 -15.59
CA ILE A 490 24.10 13.94 -14.86
C ILE A 490 25.44 14.17 -14.18
N GLU A 491 25.50 13.89 -12.89
CA GLU A 491 26.71 14.05 -12.09
C GLU A 491 27.08 12.75 -11.38
N PHE A 492 28.32 12.32 -11.55
CA PHE A 492 28.90 11.19 -10.86
C PHE A 492 29.56 11.65 -9.56
N VAL A 493 29.15 11.09 -8.42
CA VAL A 493 29.61 11.53 -7.08
C VAL A 493 29.97 10.34 -6.19
N ALA A 494 30.82 10.59 -5.19
CA ALA A 494 31.19 9.58 -4.19
C ALA A 494 30.07 9.37 -3.16
N HIS A 495 29.35 10.44 -2.82
CA HIS A 495 28.16 10.44 -1.96
C HIS A 495 27.24 11.61 -2.32
N TYR A 496 25.94 11.48 -2.04
CA TYR A 496 24.96 12.56 -2.26
C TYR A 496 24.59 13.33 -0.99
N SER A 497 25.24 13.07 0.15
CA SER A 497 24.86 13.67 1.45
C SER A 497 24.92 15.19 1.49
N GLU A 498 25.65 15.80 0.57
CA GLU A 498 25.80 17.25 0.43
C GLU A 498 24.87 17.85 -0.66
N ILE A 499 24.14 16.99 -1.38
CA ILE A 499 23.25 17.40 -2.46
C ILE A 499 21.82 17.49 -1.90
N GLY A 500 21.21 18.67 -2.05
CA GLY A 500 19.90 18.97 -1.48
C GLY A 500 19.91 18.84 0.04
N SER A 501 19.02 18.04 0.61
CA SER A 501 18.99 17.75 2.06
C SER A 501 19.73 16.47 2.43
N GLY A 502 20.44 15.85 1.48
CA GLY A 502 21.28 14.68 1.74
C GLY A 502 20.55 13.33 1.83
N TYR A 503 19.26 13.25 1.43
CA TYR A 503 18.51 11.98 1.45
C TYR A 503 18.38 11.30 0.07
N GLY A 504 19.11 11.80 -0.93
CA GLY A 504 19.29 11.14 -2.22
C GLY A 504 18.23 11.48 -3.27
N GLY A 505 17.41 12.50 -3.05
CA GLY A 505 16.50 13.01 -4.07
C GLY A 505 15.42 13.92 -3.51
N TYR A 506 14.77 14.65 -4.43
CA TYR A 506 13.78 15.66 -4.06
C TYR A 506 12.61 15.11 -3.24
N SER A 507 12.08 13.93 -3.60
CA SER A 507 10.92 13.33 -2.91
C SER A 507 11.31 12.73 -1.55
N GLU A 508 12.54 12.26 -1.41
CA GLU A 508 13.12 11.76 -0.16
C GLU A 508 13.37 12.91 0.81
N ASP A 509 13.82 14.05 0.28
CA ASP A 509 14.03 15.29 1.01
C ASP A 509 12.72 15.91 1.49
N HIS A 510 11.73 16.08 0.61
CA HIS A 510 10.56 16.91 0.90
C HIS A 510 9.29 16.12 1.22
N LYS A 511 9.19 14.87 0.74
CA LYS A 511 8.02 14.00 0.94
C LYS A 511 8.33 12.78 1.82
N PHE A 512 9.55 12.69 2.34
CA PHE A 512 10.02 11.61 3.23
C PHE A 512 9.90 10.23 2.60
N PHE A 513 10.03 10.14 1.27
CA PHE A 513 10.08 8.85 0.59
C PHE A 513 11.36 8.11 0.99
N GLY A 514 11.28 6.78 1.02
CA GLY A 514 12.44 5.94 1.28
C GLY A 514 13.25 5.71 0.01
N ARG A 515 14.56 5.61 0.19
CA ARG A 515 15.50 5.29 -0.88
C ARG A 515 15.25 3.92 -1.53
N HIS A 516 14.78 2.94 -0.74
CA HIS A 516 14.64 1.52 -1.07
C HIS A 516 13.18 1.04 -1.02
N GLN A 517 12.25 1.86 -1.51
CA GLN A 517 10.81 1.62 -1.31
C GLN A 517 10.18 0.61 -2.27
N THR A 518 10.83 -0.53 -2.52
CA THR A 518 10.40 -1.58 -3.45
C THR A 518 9.12 -2.35 -3.05
N LEU A 519 8.55 -2.05 -1.88
CA LEU A 519 7.32 -2.62 -1.31
C LEU A 519 6.18 -1.62 -1.31
#